data_AF-A0A3L7DUU3-F1
#
_entry.id   AF-A0A3L7DUU3-F1
#
_cell.length_a   1.000
_cell.length_b   1.000
_cell.length_c   1.000
_cell.angle_alpha   90.00
_cell.angle_beta   90.00
_cell.angle_gamma   90.00
#
_symmetry.space_group_name_H-M   'P 1'
#
loop_
_entity.id
_entity.type
_entity.pdbx_description
1 polymer ?
#
loop_
_entity_poly.entity_id
_entity_poly.type
_entity_poly.pdbx_seq_one_letter_code
_entity_poly.pdbx_strand_id
1 'polypeptide(L)'
;MLQLSLAALQSAAEITYRQVLPTPQINWPLLSERCGCQVWVKHENHNLTGAFKVRGGLVYMHRLRQREPACPGVITATRGNHGQSVALAAGTCVPTDSADTFADGLAVRVPNPDALALMQGNIEQIVSVSDEEISQAMAWLFTDTHNVAEGAGAAALAALYKQRELNRGCRVGVVLSGGNVDASLYARVLSQQGA
;
A
#
# COMPACT_ATOMS: atom_id res chain seq x y z
N MET A 1 -5.37 -24.55 -6.06
CA MET A 1 -5.89 -23.32 -5.41
C MET A 1 -5.03 -23.01 -4.20
N LEU A 2 -4.52 -21.79 -4.08
CA LEU A 2 -3.87 -21.33 -2.85
C LEU A 2 -4.96 -21.12 -1.79
N GLN A 3 -5.09 -22.06 -0.87
CA GLN A 3 -6.01 -21.92 0.25
C GLN A 3 -5.42 -20.91 1.23
N LEU A 4 -6.03 -19.73 1.35
CA LEU A 4 -5.61 -18.72 2.32
C LEU A 4 -5.91 -19.26 3.73
N SER A 5 -4.87 -19.51 4.52
CA SER A 5 -4.98 -20.03 5.88
C SER A 5 -4.06 -19.26 6.82
N LEU A 6 -4.33 -19.32 8.11
CA LEU A 6 -3.46 -18.71 9.13
C LEU A 6 -2.03 -19.24 9.01
N ALA A 7 -1.86 -20.55 8.81
CA ALA A 7 -0.55 -21.18 8.61
C ALA A 7 0.16 -20.64 7.35
N ALA A 8 -0.56 -20.44 6.25
CA ALA A 8 0.01 -19.86 5.04
C ALA A 8 0.45 -18.40 5.23
N LEU A 9 -0.29 -17.62 6.03
CA LEU A 9 0.06 -16.25 6.38
C LEU A 9 1.27 -16.20 7.32
N GLN A 10 1.34 -17.07 8.32
CA GLN A 10 2.49 -17.19 9.23
C GLN A 10 3.77 -17.57 8.46
N SER A 11 3.68 -18.56 7.58
CA SER A 11 4.81 -18.93 6.70
C SER A 11 5.25 -17.78 5.80
N ALA A 12 4.31 -17.03 5.21
CA ALA A 12 4.63 -15.84 4.42
C ALA A 12 5.29 -14.73 5.26
N ALA A 13 4.84 -14.54 6.51
CA ALA A 13 5.42 -13.59 7.45
C ALA A 13 6.87 -13.97 7.79
N GLU A 14 7.15 -15.25 8.06
CA GLU A 14 8.52 -15.73 8.31
C GLU A 14 9.47 -15.44 7.14
N ILE A 15 9.03 -15.69 5.90
CA ILE A 15 9.82 -15.39 4.70
C ILE A 15 10.11 -13.89 4.62
N THR A 16 9.08 -13.08 4.85
CA THR A 16 9.14 -11.63 4.76
C THR A 16 10.08 -11.03 5.82
N TYR A 17 9.92 -11.43 7.08
CA TYR A 17 10.68 -10.87 8.21
C TYR A 17 12.15 -11.27 8.26
N ARG A 18 12.58 -12.23 7.42
CA ARG A 18 14.01 -12.49 7.18
C ARG A 18 14.69 -11.38 6.35
N GLN A 19 13.92 -10.56 5.64
CA GLN A 19 14.43 -9.62 4.64
C GLN A 19 14.02 -8.18 4.91
N VAL A 20 12.83 -7.95 5.50
CA VAL A 20 12.35 -6.60 5.84
C VAL A 20 11.92 -6.52 7.30
N LEU A 21 12.22 -5.38 7.94
CA LEU A 21 11.83 -5.14 9.33
C LEU A 21 10.30 -4.95 9.47
N PRO A 22 9.74 -5.19 10.67
CA PRO A 22 8.42 -4.71 11.00
C PRO A 22 8.33 -3.19 10.84
N THR A 23 7.37 -2.73 10.04
CA THR A 23 7.08 -1.31 9.87
C THR A 23 6.34 -0.75 11.09
N PRO A 24 6.55 0.52 11.47
CA PRO A 24 5.86 1.12 12.60
C PRO A 24 4.33 1.08 12.47
N GLN A 25 3.67 0.99 13.62
CA GLN A 25 2.25 1.26 13.77
C GLN A 25 2.07 2.31 14.86
N ILE A 26 1.59 3.49 14.49
CA ILE A 26 1.60 4.66 15.37
C ILE A 26 0.18 5.23 15.49
N ASN A 27 -0.25 5.53 16.71
CA ASN A 27 -1.44 6.33 16.94
C ASN A 27 -1.08 7.81 16.77
N TRP A 28 -1.81 8.52 15.91
CA TRP A 28 -1.55 9.93 15.61
C TRP A 28 -2.64 10.82 16.20
N PRO A 29 -2.35 11.61 17.26
CA PRO A 29 -3.36 12.44 17.92
C PRO A 29 -4.02 13.47 17.00
N LEU A 30 -3.26 14.14 16.14
CA LEU A 30 -3.80 15.16 15.22
C LEU A 30 -4.73 14.55 14.16
N LEU A 31 -4.36 13.39 13.58
CA LEU A 31 -5.26 12.64 12.71
C LEU A 31 -6.51 12.16 13.46
N SER A 32 -6.33 11.77 14.73
CA SER A 32 -7.43 11.27 15.55
C SER A 32 -8.46 12.37 15.84
N GLU A 33 -7.99 13.57 16.17
CA GLU A 33 -8.83 14.75 16.31
C GLU A 33 -9.56 15.05 15.00
N ARG A 34 -8.84 15.08 13.88
CA ARG A 34 -9.41 15.34 12.55
C ARG A 34 -10.52 14.35 12.17
N CYS A 35 -10.33 13.07 12.47
CA CYS A 35 -11.28 12.01 12.11
C CYS A 35 -12.35 11.75 13.18
N GLY A 36 -12.28 12.41 14.34
CA GLY A 36 -13.21 12.19 15.45
C GLY A 36 -13.13 10.77 16.08
N CYS A 37 -12.04 10.05 15.84
CA CYS A 37 -11.82 8.67 16.29
C CYS A 37 -10.33 8.40 16.49
N GLN A 38 -9.93 7.34 17.20
CA GLN A 38 -8.51 7.01 17.33
C GLN A 38 -7.99 6.40 16.04
N VAL A 39 -7.01 7.06 15.42
CA VAL A 39 -6.41 6.63 14.16
C VAL A 39 -5.01 6.04 14.40
N TRP A 40 -4.88 4.75 14.08
CA TRP A 40 -3.61 4.03 14.06
C TRP A 40 -3.14 3.84 12.63
N VAL A 41 -1.98 4.38 12.29
CA VAL A 41 -1.41 4.27 10.94
C VAL A 41 -0.38 3.16 10.90
N LYS A 42 -0.54 2.22 9.98
CA LYS A 42 0.46 1.20 9.63
C LYS A 42 1.32 1.71 8.48
N HIS A 43 2.59 2.00 8.75
CA HIS A 43 3.51 2.73 7.87
C HIS A 43 4.23 1.83 6.86
N GLU A 44 3.52 1.30 5.86
CA GLU A 44 4.17 0.55 4.76
C GLU A 44 4.98 1.45 3.81
N ASN A 45 4.80 2.77 3.87
CA ASN A 45 5.72 3.74 3.24
C ASN A 45 7.15 3.70 3.80
N HIS A 46 7.35 3.18 5.02
CA HIS A 46 8.69 3.01 5.61
C HIS A 46 9.32 1.66 5.28
N ASN A 47 8.69 0.86 4.42
CA ASN A 47 9.26 -0.39 3.95
C ASN A 47 10.38 -0.12 2.93
N LEU A 48 11.21 -1.13 2.64
CA LEU A 48 12.46 -0.96 1.88
C LEU A 48 12.27 -0.38 0.46
N THR A 49 11.13 -0.66 -0.18
CA THR A 49 10.78 -0.09 -1.50
C THR A 49 9.78 1.07 -1.40
N GLY A 50 9.65 1.70 -0.22
CA GLY A 50 8.66 2.75 0.03
C GLY A 50 7.19 2.30 -0.05
N ALA A 51 6.91 0.99 -0.08
CA ALA A 51 5.55 0.45 -0.17
C ALA A 51 5.46 -1.02 0.27
N PHE A 52 4.22 -1.49 0.55
CA PHE A 52 3.97 -2.86 1.03
C PHE A 52 4.34 -3.97 0.02
N LYS A 53 4.41 -3.64 -1.27
CA LYS A 53 4.49 -4.63 -2.36
C LYS A 53 5.74 -5.51 -2.28
N VAL A 54 6.83 -5.06 -1.64
CA VAL A 54 8.04 -5.87 -1.41
C VAL A 54 7.72 -7.19 -0.70
N ARG A 55 6.76 -7.21 0.23
CA ARG A 55 6.41 -8.41 1.00
C ARG A 55 5.93 -9.54 0.09
N GLY A 56 5.03 -9.22 -0.85
CA GLY A 56 4.52 -10.18 -1.82
C GLY A 56 5.59 -10.65 -2.80
N GLY A 57 6.48 -9.75 -3.25
CA GLY A 57 7.60 -10.09 -4.13
C GLY A 57 8.56 -11.09 -3.49
N LEU A 58 8.92 -10.89 -2.22
CA LEU A 58 9.78 -11.81 -1.47
C LEU A 58 9.17 -13.21 -1.34
N VAL A 59 7.88 -13.27 -0.98
CA VAL A 59 7.15 -14.55 -0.86
C VAL A 59 7.06 -15.25 -2.22
N TYR A 60 6.76 -14.50 -3.28
CA TYR A 60 6.69 -15.04 -4.64
C TYR A 60 8.04 -15.62 -5.08
N MET A 61 9.12 -14.85 -4.97
CA MET A 61 10.46 -15.29 -5.38
C MET A 61 10.97 -16.48 -4.56
N HIS A 62 10.71 -16.49 -3.26
CA HIS A 62 11.04 -17.63 -2.40
C HIS A 62 10.36 -18.92 -2.88
N ARG A 63 9.06 -18.85 -3.17
CA ARG A 63 8.29 -20.00 -3.66
C ARG A 63 8.67 -20.39 -5.09
N LEU A 64 8.96 -19.42 -5.95
CA LEU A 64 9.42 -19.68 -7.32
C LEU A 64 10.74 -20.44 -7.33
N ARG A 65 11.73 -20.02 -6.52
CA ARG A 65 13.01 -20.72 -6.39
C ARG A 65 12.88 -22.17 -5.92
N GLN A 66 11.88 -22.47 -5.10
CA GLN A 66 11.60 -23.83 -4.65
C GLN A 66 10.90 -24.67 -5.72
N ARG A 67 9.92 -24.09 -6.41
CA ARG A 67 9.13 -24.79 -7.42
C ARG A 67 9.88 -24.97 -8.74
N GLU A 68 10.67 -23.99 -9.13
CA GLU A 68 11.34 -23.88 -10.42
C GLU A 68 12.81 -23.47 -10.23
N PRO A 69 13.65 -24.33 -9.62
CA PRO A 69 15.04 -24.00 -9.30
C PRO A 69 15.92 -23.73 -10.53
N ALA A 70 15.50 -24.20 -11.72
CA ALA A 70 16.16 -23.95 -13.00
C ALA A 70 15.76 -22.63 -13.67
N CYS A 71 14.83 -21.86 -13.08
CA CYS A 71 14.40 -20.57 -13.63
C CYS A 71 15.59 -19.60 -13.67
N PRO A 72 16.05 -19.17 -14.86
CA PRO A 72 17.26 -18.36 -14.99
C PRO A 72 17.04 -16.89 -14.58
N GLY A 73 15.78 -16.44 -14.49
CA GLY A 73 15.42 -15.08 -14.14
C GLY A 73 13.93 -14.80 -14.32
N VAL A 74 13.48 -13.64 -13.85
CA VAL A 74 12.08 -13.19 -13.94
C VAL A 74 12.04 -11.83 -14.63
N ILE A 75 11.07 -11.66 -15.52
CA ILE A 75 10.76 -10.37 -16.15
C ILE A 75 9.39 -9.93 -15.63
N THR A 76 9.28 -8.67 -15.21
CA THR A 76 8.02 -8.05 -14.82
C THR A 76 7.83 -6.73 -15.54
N ALA A 77 6.59 -6.37 -15.86
CA ALA A 77 6.25 -5.10 -16.48
C ALA A 77 5.22 -4.39 -15.60
N THR A 78 5.67 -3.35 -14.91
CA THR A 78 4.84 -2.61 -13.94
C THR A 78 5.33 -1.18 -13.85
N ARG A 79 4.39 -0.27 -13.63
CA ARG A 79 4.62 1.17 -13.61
C ARG A 79 5.03 1.72 -12.23
N GLY A 80 5.47 0.87 -11.30
CA GLY A 80 5.71 1.32 -9.92
C GLY A 80 6.06 0.23 -8.92
N ASN A 81 5.42 0.27 -7.75
CA ASN A 81 5.86 -0.46 -6.55
C ASN A 81 5.98 -1.99 -6.72
N HIS A 82 5.26 -2.59 -7.69
CA HIS A 82 5.39 -4.03 -7.95
C HIS A 82 6.70 -4.36 -8.69
N GLY A 83 7.13 -3.52 -9.63
CA GLY A 83 8.41 -3.65 -10.33
C GLY A 83 9.58 -3.54 -9.37
N GLN A 84 9.56 -2.53 -8.50
CA GLN A 84 10.58 -2.36 -7.45
C GLN A 84 10.62 -3.56 -6.49
N SER A 85 9.45 -4.09 -6.12
CA SER A 85 9.32 -5.28 -5.28
C SER A 85 9.97 -6.51 -5.90
N VAL A 86 9.68 -6.79 -7.19
CA VAL A 86 10.24 -7.93 -7.93
C VAL A 86 11.74 -7.77 -8.13
N ALA A 87 12.21 -6.58 -8.54
CA ALA A 87 13.62 -6.30 -8.75
C ALA A 87 14.42 -6.49 -7.45
N LEU A 88 13.92 -5.95 -6.33
CA LEU A 88 14.54 -6.13 -5.03
C LEU A 88 14.54 -7.60 -4.59
N ALA A 89 13.43 -8.32 -4.79
CA ALA A 89 13.32 -9.73 -4.43
C ALA A 89 14.18 -10.67 -5.31
N ALA A 90 14.43 -10.29 -6.57
CA ALA A 90 15.26 -11.02 -7.51
C ALA A 90 16.76 -10.66 -7.38
N GLY A 91 17.10 -9.52 -6.79
CA GLY A 91 18.47 -9.05 -6.59
C GLY A 91 19.08 -8.31 -7.79
N THR A 92 18.34 -8.15 -8.90
CA THR A 92 18.77 -7.42 -10.11
C THR A 92 17.59 -6.72 -10.79
N CYS A 93 17.84 -5.61 -11.49
CA CYS A 93 16.81 -4.81 -12.17
C CYS A 93 17.27 -4.45 -13.60
N VAL A 94 16.37 -4.59 -14.59
CA VAL A 94 16.54 -4.04 -15.95
C VAL A 94 15.28 -3.24 -16.29
N PRO A 95 15.37 -1.93 -16.57
CA PRO A 95 14.20 -1.08 -16.84
C PRO A 95 13.60 -1.31 -18.23
N THR A 96 12.34 -0.88 -18.41
CA THR A 96 11.62 -0.78 -19.70
C THR A 96 11.25 0.67 -20.00
N ASP A 97 11.03 1.01 -21.27
CA ASP A 97 11.08 2.41 -21.75
C ASP A 97 9.99 3.38 -21.25
N SER A 98 8.76 2.97 -20.86
CA SER A 98 7.77 3.93 -20.28
C SER A 98 6.58 3.33 -19.51
N ALA A 99 5.92 4.17 -18.70
CA ALA A 99 4.87 3.79 -17.76
C ALA A 99 3.99 4.98 -17.23
N ASP A 100 3.08 5.57 -18.02
CA ASP A 100 2.34 6.80 -17.63
C ASP A 100 0.88 6.63 -17.11
N THR A 101 0.60 6.77 -15.80
CA THR A 101 -0.75 7.11 -15.24
C THR A 101 -0.69 7.93 -13.94
N PHE A 102 -1.78 8.64 -13.60
CA PHE A 102 -1.90 9.56 -12.45
C PHE A 102 -2.03 8.86 -11.08
N ALA A 103 -2.42 7.58 -11.03
CA ALA A 103 -2.57 6.80 -9.79
C ALA A 103 -2.36 5.29 -10.03
N ASP A 104 -1.14 4.88 -10.37
CA ASP A 104 -0.84 3.50 -10.79
C ASP A 104 -0.95 2.43 -9.68
N GLY A 105 -1.07 2.84 -8.42
CA GLY A 105 -1.17 1.92 -7.28
C GLY A 105 -2.51 1.20 -7.14
N LEU A 106 -3.60 1.80 -7.64
CA LEU A 106 -4.99 1.29 -7.51
C LEU A 106 -5.59 0.84 -8.85
N ALA A 107 -5.01 1.24 -9.98
CA ALA A 107 -5.52 0.92 -11.30
C ALA A 107 -5.36 -0.59 -11.61
N VAL A 108 -6.47 -1.33 -11.62
CA VAL A 108 -6.52 -2.74 -12.00
C VAL A 108 -7.51 -2.90 -13.15
N ARG A 109 -7.02 -3.30 -14.35
CA ARG A 109 -7.87 -3.48 -15.54
C ARG A 109 -8.79 -4.70 -15.43
N VAL A 110 -8.25 -5.81 -14.92
CA VAL A 110 -8.99 -7.06 -14.65
C VAL A 110 -8.54 -7.57 -13.29
N PRO A 111 -9.44 -7.65 -12.29
CA PRO A 111 -9.08 -8.17 -10.98
C PRO A 111 -8.73 -9.66 -11.06
N ASN A 112 -7.81 -10.11 -10.21
CA ASN A 112 -7.52 -11.52 -10.07
C ASN A 112 -8.75 -12.23 -9.45
N PRO A 113 -9.35 -13.24 -10.13
CA PRO A 113 -10.57 -13.89 -9.67
C PRO A 113 -10.40 -14.63 -8.34
N ASP A 114 -9.22 -15.20 -8.06
CA ASP A 114 -8.93 -15.85 -6.78
C ASP A 114 -8.86 -14.81 -5.65
N ALA A 115 -8.23 -13.65 -5.90
CA ALA A 115 -8.18 -12.57 -4.93
C ALA A 115 -9.58 -12.01 -4.66
N LEU A 116 -10.41 -11.85 -5.70
CA LEU A 116 -11.79 -11.41 -5.56
C LEU A 116 -12.64 -12.40 -4.76
N ALA A 117 -12.51 -13.71 -5.03
CA ALA A 117 -13.22 -14.73 -4.28
C ALA A 117 -12.85 -14.75 -2.79
N LEU A 118 -11.57 -14.52 -2.47
CA LEU A 118 -11.11 -14.37 -1.08
C LEU A 118 -11.69 -13.11 -0.40
N MET A 119 -11.82 -12.02 -1.14
CA MET A 119 -12.36 -10.76 -0.64
C MET A 119 -13.87 -10.82 -0.37
N GLN A 120 -14.65 -11.45 -1.25
CA GLN A 120 -16.12 -11.45 -1.20
C GLN A 120 -16.71 -12.00 0.11
N GLY A 121 -16.02 -12.90 0.81
CA GLY A 121 -16.46 -13.43 2.11
C GLY A 121 -15.90 -12.70 3.35
N ASN A 122 -14.99 -11.75 3.16
CA ASN A 122 -14.23 -11.13 4.26
C ASN A 122 -14.26 -9.60 4.25
N ILE A 123 -14.88 -8.98 3.23
CA ILE A 123 -15.09 -7.53 3.15
C ILE A 123 -16.52 -7.22 3.59
N GLU A 124 -16.66 -6.40 4.62
CA GLU A 124 -17.94 -5.89 5.08
C GLU A 124 -18.47 -4.77 4.15
N GLN A 125 -17.58 -3.87 3.74
CA GLN A 125 -17.94 -2.71 2.92
C GLN A 125 -16.78 -2.25 2.03
N ILE A 126 -17.14 -1.70 0.85
CA ILE A 126 -16.23 -0.98 -0.04
C ILE A 126 -16.68 0.49 -0.09
N VAL A 127 -15.73 1.40 0.11
CA VAL A 127 -15.96 2.85 0.06
C VAL A 127 -15.19 3.44 -1.11
N SER A 128 -15.88 4.14 -2.01
CA SER A 128 -15.24 4.88 -3.09
C SER A 128 -14.87 6.29 -2.64
N VAL A 129 -13.72 6.77 -3.12
CA VAL A 129 -13.19 8.10 -2.86
C VAL A 129 -12.80 8.79 -4.17
N SER A 130 -12.93 10.11 -4.23
CA SER A 130 -12.48 10.91 -5.38
C SER A 130 -10.99 11.25 -5.29
N ASP A 131 -10.40 11.71 -6.40
CA ASP A 131 -9.02 12.16 -6.45
C ASP A 131 -8.76 13.38 -5.54
N GLU A 132 -9.76 14.26 -5.38
CA GLU A 132 -9.73 15.37 -4.44
C GLU A 132 -9.71 14.87 -2.99
N GLU A 133 -10.57 13.90 -2.65
CA GLU A 133 -10.59 13.29 -1.31
C GLU A 133 -9.25 12.59 -1.00
N ILE A 134 -8.65 11.93 -2.00
CA ILE A 134 -7.31 11.32 -1.89
C ILE A 134 -6.22 12.39 -1.70
N SER A 135 -6.21 13.43 -2.53
CA SER A 135 -5.21 14.51 -2.45
C SER A 135 -5.28 15.23 -1.11
N GLN A 136 -6.50 15.46 -0.61
CA GLN A 136 -6.74 16.02 0.71
C GLN A 136 -6.18 15.12 1.82
N ALA A 137 -6.39 13.82 1.74
CA ALA A 137 -5.84 12.87 2.70
C ALA A 137 -4.31 12.77 2.65
N MET A 138 -3.71 12.89 1.46
CA MET A 138 -2.24 12.98 1.30
C MET A 138 -1.68 14.20 2.06
N ALA A 139 -2.34 15.35 1.96
CA ALA A 139 -1.95 16.55 2.68
C ALA A 139 -2.11 16.39 4.20
N TRP A 140 -3.20 15.79 4.68
CA TRP A 140 -3.38 15.55 6.12
C TRP A 140 -2.35 14.57 6.68
N LEU A 141 -2.01 13.51 5.95
CA LEU A 141 -0.91 12.61 6.35
C LEU A 141 0.39 13.40 6.51
N PHE A 142 0.67 14.34 5.61
CA PHE A 142 1.83 15.22 5.75
C PHE A 142 1.75 16.14 6.96
N THR A 143 0.67 16.90 7.11
CA THR A 143 0.56 17.94 8.14
C THR A 143 0.46 17.37 9.54
N ASP A 144 -0.24 16.24 9.69
CA ASP A 144 -0.59 15.69 11.00
C ASP A 144 0.37 14.61 11.48
N THR A 145 1.17 14.05 10.57
CA THR A 145 2.11 12.96 10.89
C THR A 145 3.53 13.19 10.40
N HIS A 146 3.75 14.17 9.53
CA HIS A 146 5.03 14.41 8.84
C HIS A 146 5.51 13.22 7.99
N ASN A 147 4.58 12.40 7.51
CA ASN A 147 4.88 11.29 6.60
C ASN A 147 4.35 11.57 5.20
N VAL A 148 5.14 11.15 4.21
CA VAL A 148 4.76 11.22 2.80
C VAL A 148 3.94 9.99 2.42
N ALA A 149 2.86 10.21 1.68
CA ALA A 149 2.00 9.17 1.13
C ALA A 149 1.82 9.38 -0.38
N GLU A 150 1.83 8.29 -1.14
CA GLU A 150 1.33 8.30 -2.51
C GLU A 150 -0.21 8.27 -2.51
N GLY A 151 -0.87 8.53 -3.64
CA GLY A 151 -2.34 8.55 -3.71
C GLY A 151 -2.99 7.25 -3.20
N ALA A 152 -2.49 6.09 -3.62
CA ALA A 152 -2.94 4.79 -3.12
C ALA A 152 -2.67 4.59 -1.62
N GLY A 153 -1.62 5.23 -1.08
CA GLY A 153 -1.28 5.23 0.34
C GLY A 153 -2.28 6.03 1.19
N ALA A 154 -2.89 7.06 0.61
CA ALA A 154 -3.82 7.95 1.30
C ALA A 154 -5.30 7.54 1.20
N ALA A 155 -5.66 6.66 0.24
CA ALA A 155 -7.05 6.29 -0.03
C ALA A 155 -7.82 5.74 1.19
N ALA A 156 -7.17 4.95 2.05
CA ALA A 156 -7.79 4.44 3.26
C ALA A 156 -8.12 5.53 4.28
N LEU A 157 -7.27 6.57 4.41
CA LEU A 157 -7.56 7.72 5.25
C LEU A 157 -8.70 8.57 4.66
N ALA A 158 -8.71 8.76 3.33
CA ALA A 158 -9.79 9.46 2.65
C ALA A 158 -11.15 8.79 2.91
N ALA A 159 -11.20 7.46 2.81
CA ALA A 159 -12.40 6.68 3.09
C ALA A 159 -12.84 6.79 4.57
N LEU A 160 -11.89 6.70 5.51
CA LEU A 160 -12.17 6.89 6.94
C LEU A 160 -12.76 8.28 7.20
N TYR A 161 -12.15 9.34 6.66
CA TYR A 161 -12.62 10.70 6.88
C TYR A 161 -14.02 10.92 6.28
N LYS A 162 -14.28 10.37 5.09
CA LYS A 162 -15.61 10.39 4.46
C LYS A 162 -16.69 9.74 5.34
N GLN A 163 -16.31 8.73 6.12
CA GLN A 163 -17.18 8.02 7.05
C GLN A 163 -16.94 8.39 8.53
N ARG A 164 -16.35 9.56 8.82
CA ARG A 164 -15.92 9.92 10.18
C ARG A 164 -17.04 9.88 11.22
N GLU A 165 -18.27 10.25 10.85
CA GLU A 165 -19.41 10.25 11.77
C GLU A 165 -19.80 8.82 12.19
N LEU A 166 -19.65 7.84 11.29
CA LEU A 166 -19.91 6.43 11.58
C LEU A 166 -18.84 5.81 12.48
N ASN A 167 -17.62 6.36 12.44
CA ASN A 167 -16.46 5.84 13.16
C ASN A 167 -16.17 6.60 14.45
N ARG A 168 -17.03 7.55 14.85
CA ARG A 168 -16.77 8.44 15.97
C ARG A 168 -16.53 7.67 17.27
N GLY A 169 -15.44 7.98 17.96
CA GLY A 169 -15.04 7.29 19.20
C GLY A 169 -14.48 5.87 19.01
N CYS A 170 -14.45 5.33 17.79
CA CYS A 170 -13.87 4.02 17.52
C CYS A 170 -12.33 4.07 17.47
N ARG A 171 -11.72 2.87 17.43
CA ARG A 171 -10.30 2.66 17.17
C ARG A 171 -10.15 2.08 15.77
N VAL A 172 -9.54 2.83 14.86
CA VAL A 172 -9.46 2.47 13.44
C VAL A 172 -8.00 2.33 13.02
N GLY A 173 -7.69 1.22 12.34
CA GLY A 173 -6.41 1.00 11.68
C GLY A 173 -6.46 1.46 10.23
N VAL A 174 -5.54 2.33 9.83
CA VAL A 174 -5.37 2.81 8.45
C VAL A 174 -4.03 2.30 7.92
N VAL A 175 -4.07 1.61 6.77
CA VAL A 175 -2.84 1.15 6.11
C VAL A 175 -2.36 2.23 5.15
N LEU A 176 -1.25 2.89 5.50
CA LEU A 176 -0.53 3.79 4.60
C LEU A 176 0.34 2.91 3.69
N SER A 177 -0.24 2.50 2.56
CA SER A 177 0.26 1.40 1.73
C SER A 177 1.57 1.70 0.97
N GLY A 178 1.87 2.98 0.71
CA GLY A 178 3.10 3.41 0.07
C GLY A 178 3.30 4.93 0.07
N GLY A 179 4.53 5.36 -0.19
CA GLY A 179 4.98 6.75 -0.19
C GLY A 179 5.72 7.18 -1.46
N ASN A 180 5.70 6.36 -2.52
CA ASN A 180 6.44 6.62 -3.75
C ASN A 180 5.67 7.60 -4.65
N VAL A 181 5.89 8.89 -4.42
CA VAL A 181 5.23 9.99 -5.14
C VAL A 181 6.26 10.97 -5.69
N ASP A 182 6.03 11.46 -6.91
CA ASP A 182 6.88 12.49 -7.50
C ASP A 182 6.80 13.80 -6.71
N ALA A 183 7.96 14.42 -6.47
CA ALA A 183 8.04 15.66 -5.72
C ALA A 183 7.17 16.78 -6.33
N SER A 184 7.10 16.86 -7.67
CA SER A 184 6.29 17.87 -8.36
C SER A 184 4.78 17.65 -8.16
N LEU A 185 4.33 16.40 -8.15
CA LEU A 185 2.94 16.05 -7.85
C LEU A 185 2.63 16.36 -6.39
N TYR A 186 3.51 15.93 -5.48
CA TYR A 186 3.31 16.16 -4.06
C TYR A 186 3.29 17.65 -3.70
N ALA A 187 4.17 18.45 -4.31
CA ALA A 187 4.14 19.91 -4.16
C ALA A 187 2.80 20.50 -4.61
N ARG A 188 2.23 20.05 -5.75
CA ARG A 188 0.90 20.50 -6.19
C ARG A 188 -0.19 20.17 -5.17
N VAL A 189 -0.18 18.95 -4.64
CA VAL A 189 -1.12 18.52 -3.59
C VAL A 189 -1.05 19.42 -2.36
N LEU A 190 0.15 19.75 -1.90
CA LEU A 190 0.33 20.63 -0.74
C LEU A 190 -0.06 22.09 -1.04
N SER A 191 0.19 22.59 -2.25
CA SER A 191 -0.14 23.97 -2.64
C SER A 191 -1.65 24.22 -2.77
N GLN A 192 -2.44 23.19 -3.10
CA GLN A 192 -3.89 23.30 -3.26
C GLN A 192 -4.65 23.43 -1.92
N GLN A 193 -3.95 23.27 -0.80
CA GLN A 193 -4.53 23.25 0.55
C GLN A 193 -4.47 24.61 1.25
N GLY A 194 -3.82 25.60 0.64
CA GLY A 194 -3.63 26.95 1.18
C GLY A 194 -4.44 28.05 0.49
N ALA A 195 -5.47 27.69 -0.28
CA ALA A 195 -6.36 28.63 -0.98
C ALA A 195 -7.77 28.61 -0.38
#